data_AF-A0A326TZP2-F1
#
_entry.id   AF-A0A326TZP2-F1
#
_cell.length_a   1.000
_cell.length_b   1.000
_cell.length_c   1.000
_cell.angle_alpha   90.00
_cell.angle_beta   90.00
_cell.angle_gamma   90.00
#
_symmetry.space_group_name_H-M   'P 1'
#
loop_
_entity.id
_entity.type
_entity.pdbx_description
1 polymer ?
#
loop_
_entity_poly.entity_id
_entity_poly.type
_entity_poly.pdbx_seq_one_letter_code
_entity_poly.pdbx_strand_id
1 'polypeptide(L)'
;MEPEPGSRLHYASKQQLLHVLEVLLARHPELQAEVAATLHSLDAQPQEEDAWEAERTLDAWDDDEVIIIPSQKHPSLPPMDLGAYRQRIDNYPVRLEQKESLKVLRADLVELLHEAELRTVHYDYYNALGLYALILDARLSSRNTQIDRLFDEVIDEFIPSLAALLSEASNSVGYDTSFRPLLSDEERTGWLKRLFAFWLKRLEQRRGDDELVEIMYDMAWNSDADLLRQLAEEELSRLKDEGPSNIVDFSRQYRTRLIERFLHGIPFS
;
A
#
# COMPACT_ATOMS: atom_id res chain seq x y z
N MET A 1 27.00 -14.62 -32.82
CA MET A 1 25.85 -14.12 -32.05
C MET A 1 24.65 -14.21 -32.95
N GLU A 2 23.70 -15.08 -32.63
CA GLU A 2 22.45 -15.17 -33.39
C GLU A 2 21.56 -13.97 -33.03
N PRO A 3 20.95 -13.29 -34.01
CA PRO A 3 20.05 -12.18 -33.75
C PRO A 3 18.75 -12.68 -33.10
N GLU A 4 18.32 -11.97 -32.06
CA GLU A 4 17.11 -12.25 -31.29
C GLU A 4 15.86 -12.36 -32.17
N PRO A 5 14.92 -13.27 -31.88
CA PRO A 5 13.76 -13.56 -32.71
C PRO A 5 12.86 -12.34 -32.98
N GLY A 6 12.85 -11.37 -32.06
CA GLY A 6 12.10 -10.11 -32.22
C GLY A 6 12.59 -9.25 -33.40
N SER A 7 13.88 -9.33 -33.74
CA SER A 7 14.46 -8.54 -34.85
C SER A 7 14.18 -9.12 -36.23
N ARG A 8 13.75 -10.38 -36.33
CA ARG A 8 13.38 -11.03 -37.60
C ARG A 8 11.92 -10.81 -38.01
N LEU A 9 11.06 -10.48 -37.06
CA LEU A 9 9.64 -10.24 -37.28
C LEU A 9 9.35 -8.97 -38.09
N HIS A 10 10.21 -7.95 -38.00
CA HIS A 10 10.00 -6.68 -38.70
C HIS A 10 10.28 -6.70 -40.21
N TYR A 11 10.89 -7.77 -40.74
CA TYR A 11 11.19 -7.91 -42.17
C TYR A 11 10.56 -9.14 -42.83
N ALA A 12 9.73 -9.89 -42.09
CA ALA A 12 9.15 -11.14 -42.58
C ALA A 12 7.94 -10.86 -43.48
N SER A 13 7.89 -11.52 -44.64
CA SER A 13 6.73 -11.45 -45.52
C SER A 13 5.53 -12.17 -44.88
N LYS A 14 4.30 -11.78 -45.24
CA LYS A 14 3.05 -12.39 -44.73
C LYS A 14 3.04 -13.93 -44.81
N GLN A 15 3.69 -14.50 -45.83
CA GLN A 15 3.81 -15.95 -45.99
C GLN A 15 4.77 -16.60 -44.99
N GLN A 16 5.82 -15.89 -44.57
CA GLN A 16 6.77 -16.37 -43.55
C GLN A 16 6.15 -16.31 -42.15
N LEU A 17 5.31 -15.30 -41.88
CA LEU A 17 4.55 -15.19 -40.64
C LEU A 17 3.52 -16.31 -40.51
N LEU A 18 2.79 -16.63 -41.59
CA LEU A 18 1.87 -17.76 -41.61
C LEU A 18 2.58 -19.10 -41.36
N HIS A 19 3.76 -19.30 -41.94
CA HIS A 19 4.53 -20.52 -41.72
C HIS A 19 5.01 -20.68 -40.27
N VAL A 20 5.41 -19.59 -39.62
CA VAL A 20 5.79 -19.61 -38.18
C VAL A 20 4.59 -19.92 -37.30
N LEU A 21 3.42 -19.37 -37.64
CA LEU A 21 2.15 -19.65 -36.96
C LEU A 21 1.73 -21.11 -37.08
N GLU A 22 1.85 -21.71 -38.26
CA GLU A 22 1.58 -23.13 -38.47
C GLU A 22 2.50 -24.03 -37.64
N VAL A 23 3.80 -23.69 -37.56
CA VAL A 23 4.78 -24.45 -36.78
C VAL A 23 4.55 -24.30 -35.27
N LEU A 24 4.12 -23.13 -34.81
CA LEU A 24 3.78 -22.89 -33.39
C LEU A 24 2.51 -23.62 -32.98
N LEU A 25 1.47 -23.60 -33.82
CA LEU A 25 0.21 -24.31 -33.56
C LEU A 25 0.38 -25.83 -33.57
N ALA A 26 1.29 -26.37 -34.38
CA ALA A 26 1.61 -27.80 -34.38
C ALA A 26 2.34 -28.25 -33.09
N ARG A 27 3.05 -27.34 -32.41
CA ARG A 27 3.79 -27.64 -31.17
C ARG A 27 2.99 -27.36 -29.90
N HIS A 28 2.05 -26.42 -29.95
CA HIS A 28 1.25 -25.98 -28.81
C HIS A 28 -0.23 -25.89 -29.21
N PRO A 29 -0.94 -27.04 -29.25
CA PRO A 29 -2.35 -27.07 -29.65
C PRO A 29 -3.27 -26.31 -28.67
N GLU A 30 -2.83 -26.09 -27.44
CA GLU A 30 -3.53 -25.26 -26.44
C GLU A 30 -3.66 -23.79 -26.85
N LEU A 31 -2.76 -23.27 -27.70
CA LEU A 31 -2.79 -21.89 -28.18
C LEU A 31 -3.72 -21.69 -29.39
N GLN A 32 -4.30 -22.78 -29.93
CA GLN A 32 -5.14 -22.74 -31.12
C GLN A 32 -6.44 -21.94 -30.91
N ALA A 33 -7.01 -22.00 -29.71
CA ALA A 33 -8.21 -21.25 -29.36
C ALA A 33 -7.93 -19.73 -29.27
N GLU A 34 -6.78 -19.35 -28.70
CA GLU A 34 -6.38 -17.96 -28.54
C GLU A 34 -6.02 -17.31 -29.89
N VAL A 35 -5.30 -18.04 -30.75
CA VAL A 35 -4.94 -17.59 -32.11
C VAL A 35 -6.16 -17.45 -33.02
N ALA A 36 -7.12 -18.37 -32.94
CA ALA A 36 -8.36 -18.28 -33.71
C ALA A 36 -9.22 -17.08 -33.26
N ALA A 37 -9.24 -16.78 -31.96
CA ALA A 37 -9.95 -15.62 -31.42
C ALA A 37 -9.32 -14.29 -31.90
N THR A 38 -7.99 -14.19 -31.94
CA THR A 38 -7.29 -12.99 -32.43
C THR A 38 -7.43 -12.79 -33.94
N LEU A 39 -7.43 -13.88 -34.72
CA LEU A 39 -7.69 -13.78 -36.16
C LEU A 39 -9.13 -13.38 -36.47
N HIS A 40 -10.11 -13.86 -35.70
CA HIS A 40 -11.50 -13.43 -35.86
C HIS A 40 -11.74 -11.97 -35.46
N SER A 41 -10.98 -11.43 -34.50
CA SER A 41 -11.07 -9.99 -34.18
C SER A 41 -10.48 -9.10 -35.29
N LEU A 42 -9.54 -9.62 -36.09
CA LEU A 42 -8.94 -8.89 -37.22
C LEU A 42 -9.83 -8.88 -38.47
N ASP A 43 -10.59 -9.96 -38.71
CA ASP A 43 -11.56 -10.04 -39.82
C ASP A 43 -12.84 -9.21 -39.57
N ALA A 44 -13.05 -8.74 -38.33
CA ALA A 44 -14.24 -7.98 -37.92
C ALA A 44 -14.08 -6.44 -38.04
N GLN A 45 -12.94 -5.94 -38.51
CA GLN A 45 -12.77 -4.52 -38.78
C GLN A 45 -13.40 -4.15 -40.15
N PRO A 46 -14.29 -3.14 -40.22
CA PRO A 46 -14.79 -2.64 -41.49
C PRO A 46 -13.64 -2.03 -42.30
N GLN A 47 -13.55 -2.37 -43.59
CA GLN A 47 -12.60 -1.74 -44.52
C GLN A 47 -12.98 -0.26 -44.72
N GLU A 48 -12.22 0.67 -44.15
CA GLU A 48 -12.26 2.10 -44.48
C GLU A 48 -11.31 2.38 -45.65
N GLU A 49 -11.83 2.32 -46.88
CA GLU A 49 -11.09 2.66 -48.11
C GLU A 49 -11.27 4.14 -48.56
N ASP A 50 -12.00 4.99 -47.83
CA ASP A 50 -12.34 6.36 -48.28
C ASP A 50 -11.96 7.49 -47.30
N ALA A 51 -10.70 7.53 -46.81
CA ALA A 51 -10.24 8.58 -45.88
C ALA A 51 -9.02 9.41 -46.37
N TRP A 52 -8.74 9.44 -47.67
CA TRP A 52 -7.63 10.23 -48.25
C TRP A 52 -7.94 11.74 -48.44
N GLU A 53 -8.97 12.30 -47.80
CA GLU A 53 -9.31 13.73 -47.90
C GLU A 53 -9.37 14.51 -46.57
N ALA A 54 -9.08 13.89 -45.42
CA ALA A 54 -9.04 14.58 -44.12
C ALA A 54 -7.61 14.92 -43.63
N GLU A 55 -6.61 14.84 -44.50
CA GLU A 55 -5.22 15.18 -44.19
C GLU A 55 -5.00 16.70 -44.21
N ARG A 56 -5.70 17.45 -43.35
CA ARG A 56 -5.45 18.88 -43.10
C ARG A 56 -6.26 19.42 -41.92
N THR A 57 -6.01 18.92 -40.72
CA THR A 57 -6.10 19.64 -39.43
C THR A 57 -6.20 18.59 -38.32
N LEU A 58 -5.12 18.32 -37.58
CA LEU A 58 -5.20 17.77 -36.22
C LEU A 58 -3.83 17.88 -35.53
N ASP A 59 -3.61 19.08 -34.97
CA ASP A 59 -2.71 19.33 -33.83
C ASP A 59 -3.51 19.11 -32.53
N ALA A 60 -4.16 17.95 -32.40
CA ALA A 60 -4.84 17.53 -31.17
C ALA A 60 -4.63 16.02 -31.01
N TRP A 61 -3.61 15.68 -30.24
CA TRP A 61 -3.43 14.36 -29.68
C TRP A 61 -4.45 14.22 -28.54
N ASP A 62 -5.66 13.79 -28.88
CA ASP A 62 -6.67 13.34 -27.91
C ASP A 62 -7.48 12.26 -28.64
N ASP A 63 -7.08 11.00 -28.42
CA ASP A 63 -7.91 9.79 -28.43
C ASP A 63 -6.96 8.60 -28.28
N ASP A 64 -6.43 8.40 -27.07
CA ASP A 64 -5.85 7.13 -26.70
C ASP A 64 -7.00 6.11 -26.62
N GLU A 65 -7.08 5.22 -27.60
CA GLU A 65 -7.88 4.00 -27.53
C GLU A 65 -7.56 3.27 -26.22
N VAL A 66 -8.49 3.37 -25.26
CA VAL A 66 -8.44 2.67 -23.98
C VAL A 66 -8.49 1.17 -24.26
N ILE A 67 -7.33 0.52 -24.20
CA ILE A 67 -7.26 -0.94 -24.07
C ILE A 67 -7.84 -1.27 -22.68
N ILE A 68 -9.14 -1.59 -22.64
CA ILE A 68 -9.79 -2.14 -21.45
C ILE A 68 -9.17 -3.52 -21.20
N ILE A 69 -8.15 -3.59 -20.34
CA ILE A 69 -7.69 -4.88 -19.80
C ILE A 69 -8.85 -5.42 -18.96
N PRO A 70 -9.46 -6.57 -19.30
CA PRO A 70 -10.54 -7.12 -18.50
C PRO A 70 -10.05 -7.33 -17.08
N SER A 71 -10.74 -6.74 -16.10
CA SER A 71 -10.53 -6.99 -14.68
C SER A 71 -10.51 -8.50 -14.45
N GLN A 72 -9.31 -9.05 -14.27
CA GLN A 72 -9.15 -10.46 -13.93
C GLN A 72 -9.83 -10.63 -12.57
N LYS A 73 -10.91 -11.42 -12.53
CA LYS A 73 -11.59 -11.75 -11.28
C LYS A 73 -10.59 -12.49 -10.39
N HIS A 74 -9.93 -11.77 -9.48
CA HIS A 74 -9.03 -12.35 -8.51
C HIS A 74 -9.82 -13.31 -7.61
N PRO A 75 -9.26 -14.49 -7.27
CA PRO A 75 -9.93 -15.42 -6.37
C PRO A 75 -10.13 -14.74 -5.01
N SER A 76 -11.39 -14.59 -4.62
CA SER A 76 -11.78 -13.96 -3.35
C SER A 76 -11.31 -14.83 -2.19
N LEU A 77 -10.51 -14.25 -1.29
CA LEU A 77 -10.14 -14.89 -0.03
C LEU A 77 -11.38 -15.09 0.86
N PRO A 78 -11.34 -16.07 1.79
CA PRO A 78 -12.43 -16.25 2.75
C PRO A 78 -12.64 -15.00 3.61
N PRO A 79 -13.90 -14.72 4.00
CA PRO A 79 -14.23 -13.58 4.86
C PRO A 79 -13.48 -13.72 6.19
N MET A 80 -12.98 -12.59 6.69
CA MET A 80 -12.15 -12.56 7.88
C MET A 80 -12.96 -12.14 9.10
N ASP A 81 -12.81 -12.90 10.20
CA ASP A 81 -13.35 -12.51 11.50
C ASP A 81 -12.32 -11.68 12.28
N LEU A 82 -12.28 -10.38 12.02
CA LEU A 82 -11.43 -9.42 12.74
C LEU A 82 -11.60 -9.51 14.28
N GLY A 83 -12.75 -9.95 14.79
CA GLY A 83 -13.00 -10.15 16.20
C GLY A 83 -12.15 -11.28 16.79
N ALA A 84 -12.05 -12.41 16.09
CA ALA A 84 -11.19 -13.53 16.48
C ALA A 84 -9.71 -13.14 16.47
N TYR A 85 -9.26 -12.38 15.45
CA TYR A 85 -7.89 -11.87 15.39
C TYR A 85 -7.58 -10.89 16.53
N ARG A 86 -8.52 -9.98 16.84
CA ARG A 86 -8.37 -9.07 17.98
C ARG A 86 -8.21 -9.85 19.28
N GLN A 87 -9.06 -10.84 19.53
CA GLN A 87 -8.94 -11.71 20.71
C GLN A 87 -7.61 -12.47 20.75
N ARG A 88 -7.12 -12.98 19.60
CA ARG A 88 -5.81 -13.66 19.51
C ARG A 88 -4.67 -12.74 19.95
N ILE A 89 -4.67 -11.49 19.49
CA ILE A 89 -3.65 -10.49 19.80
C ILE A 89 -3.76 -10.02 21.26
N ASP A 90 -4.98 -9.71 21.73
CA ASP A 90 -5.25 -9.26 23.10
C ASP A 90 -4.85 -10.31 24.16
N ASN A 91 -4.77 -11.59 23.77
CA ASN A 91 -4.34 -12.68 24.63
C ASN A 91 -2.81 -12.83 24.75
N TYR A 92 -1.99 -12.06 24.02
CA TYR A 92 -0.53 -12.16 24.10
C TYR A 92 0.04 -11.94 25.50
N PRO A 93 -0.43 -10.96 26.30
CA PRO A 93 0.00 -10.81 27.70
C PRO A 93 -0.30 -12.04 28.55
N VAL A 94 -1.50 -12.60 28.43
CA VAL A 94 -1.93 -13.79 29.16
C VAL A 94 -1.07 -15.01 28.77
N ARG A 95 -0.82 -15.19 27.47
CA ARG A 95 0.06 -16.25 26.93
C ARG A 95 1.48 -16.14 27.48
N LEU A 96 2.02 -14.92 27.53
CA LEU A 96 3.34 -14.67 28.09
C LEU A 96 3.40 -14.98 29.60
N GLU A 97 2.37 -14.61 30.36
CA GLU A 97 2.24 -14.95 31.79
C GLU A 97 2.15 -16.48 32.02
N GLN A 98 1.54 -17.19 31.08
CA GLN A 98 1.50 -18.67 31.04
C GLN A 98 2.83 -19.32 30.62
N LYS A 99 3.91 -18.54 30.54
CA LYS A 99 5.27 -18.96 30.16
C LYS A 99 5.40 -19.42 28.70
N GLU A 100 4.50 -18.98 27.83
CA GLU A 100 4.73 -19.13 26.41
C GLU A 100 5.95 -18.31 26.00
N SER A 101 6.79 -18.88 25.12
CA SER A 101 8.03 -18.21 24.76
C SER A 101 7.78 -17.04 23.80
N LEU A 102 8.56 -15.96 23.96
CA LEU A 102 8.51 -14.81 23.04
C LEU A 102 8.77 -15.21 21.58
N LYS A 103 9.50 -16.30 21.32
CA LYS A 103 9.72 -16.83 19.96
C LYS A 103 8.42 -17.34 19.32
N VAL A 104 7.56 -17.98 20.11
CA VAL A 104 6.27 -18.47 19.61
C VAL A 104 5.33 -17.29 19.36
N LEU A 105 5.28 -16.32 20.29
CA LEU A 105 4.50 -15.09 20.08
C LEU A 105 4.99 -14.28 18.89
N ARG A 106 6.31 -14.25 18.63
CA ARG A 106 6.89 -13.66 17.42
C ARG A 106 6.41 -14.36 16.16
N ALA A 107 6.50 -15.68 16.11
CA ALA A 107 6.05 -16.44 14.95
C ALA A 107 4.56 -16.22 14.68
N ASP A 108 3.74 -16.17 15.74
CA ASP A 108 2.32 -15.85 15.69
C ASP A 108 2.07 -14.46 15.10
N LEU A 109 2.76 -13.44 15.59
CA LEU A 109 2.61 -12.06 15.10
C LEU A 109 3.07 -11.90 13.65
N VAL A 110 4.17 -12.55 13.30
CA VAL A 110 4.70 -12.56 11.92
C VAL A 110 3.69 -13.24 10.99
N GLU A 111 3.06 -14.35 11.40
CA GLU A 111 2.00 -15.00 10.63
C GLU A 111 0.82 -14.05 10.36
N LEU A 112 0.41 -13.28 11.37
CA LEU A 112 -0.68 -12.30 11.23
C LEU A 112 -0.36 -11.19 10.22
N LEU A 113 0.89 -10.72 10.18
CA LEU A 113 1.30 -9.68 9.23
C LEU A 113 1.48 -10.22 7.81
N HIS A 114 1.98 -11.46 7.66
CA HIS A 114 2.00 -12.12 6.35
C HIS A 114 0.59 -12.38 5.80
N GLU A 115 -0.39 -12.68 6.66
CA GLU A 115 -1.80 -12.77 6.25
C GLU A 115 -2.33 -11.42 5.75
N ALA A 116 -1.92 -10.30 6.38
CA ALA A 116 -2.26 -8.97 5.89
C ALA A 116 -1.64 -8.69 4.51
N GLU A 117 -0.37 -9.04 4.30
CA GLU A 117 0.29 -8.91 2.98
C GLU A 117 -0.36 -9.78 1.91
N LEU A 118 -0.69 -11.03 2.25
CA LEU A 118 -1.40 -11.93 1.35
C LEU A 118 -2.74 -11.30 0.91
N ARG A 119 -3.47 -10.70 1.85
CA ARG A 119 -4.72 -10.00 1.53
C ARG A 119 -4.51 -8.80 0.62
N THR A 120 -3.43 -8.03 0.82
CA THR A 120 -3.04 -6.97 -0.10
C THR A 120 -2.81 -7.49 -1.52
N VAL A 121 -2.08 -8.60 -1.69
CA VAL A 121 -1.85 -9.22 -3.01
C VAL A 121 -3.16 -9.67 -3.68
N HIS A 122 -4.17 -9.99 -2.88
CA HIS A 122 -5.50 -10.38 -3.33
C HIS A 122 -6.50 -9.20 -3.38
N TYR A 123 -6.04 -7.95 -3.30
CA TYR A 123 -6.85 -6.73 -3.34
C TYR A 123 -7.90 -6.62 -2.21
N ASP A 124 -7.72 -7.39 -1.13
CA ASP A 124 -8.56 -7.35 0.07
C ASP A 124 -8.02 -6.31 1.07
N TYR A 125 -7.91 -5.07 0.61
CA TYR A 125 -7.25 -3.97 1.31
C TYR A 125 -7.90 -3.63 2.65
N TYR A 126 -9.23 -3.70 2.76
CA TYR A 126 -9.93 -3.41 4.02
C TYR A 126 -9.56 -4.40 5.13
N ASN A 127 -9.48 -5.70 4.83
CA ASN A 127 -9.09 -6.69 5.82
C ASN A 127 -7.58 -6.61 6.12
N ALA A 128 -6.74 -6.38 5.11
CA ALA A 128 -5.31 -6.15 5.33
C ALA A 128 -5.06 -4.97 6.28
N LEU A 129 -5.65 -3.81 5.99
CA LEU A 129 -5.61 -2.63 6.85
C LEU A 129 -6.22 -2.91 8.23
N GLY A 130 -7.33 -3.65 8.29
CA GLY A 130 -7.92 -4.11 9.53
C GLY A 130 -6.92 -4.85 10.43
N LEU A 131 -6.15 -5.79 9.89
CA LEU A 131 -5.12 -6.52 10.65
C LEU A 131 -4.00 -5.60 11.14
N TYR A 132 -3.46 -4.75 10.28
CA TYR A 132 -2.44 -3.77 10.68
C TYR A 132 -2.94 -2.85 11.79
N ALA A 133 -4.20 -2.38 11.70
CA ALA A 133 -4.82 -1.54 12.72
C ALA A 133 -4.95 -2.28 14.05
N LEU A 134 -5.38 -3.55 14.05
CA LEU A 134 -5.46 -4.36 15.27
C LEU A 134 -4.11 -4.51 15.97
N ILE A 135 -3.06 -4.77 15.20
CA ILE A 135 -1.70 -4.95 15.72
C ILE A 135 -1.16 -3.64 16.30
N LEU A 136 -1.35 -2.51 15.59
CA LEU A 136 -0.96 -1.20 16.09
C LEU A 136 -1.76 -0.81 17.34
N ASP A 137 -3.07 -1.01 17.35
CA ASP A 137 -3.93 -0.72 18.51
C ASP A 137 -3.49 -1.55 19.74
N ALA A 138 -3.15 -2.83 19.54
CA ALA A 138 -2.62 -3.68 20.62
C ALA A 138 -1.26 -3.18 21.11
N ARG A 139 -0.38 -2.75 20.21
CA ARG A 139 0.92 -2.17 20.58
C ARG A 139 0.77 -0.83 21.32
N LEU A 140 -0.16 0.01 20.89
CA LEU A 140 -0.45 1.30 21.53
C LEU A 140 -1.09 1.14 22.91
N SER A 141 -1.91 0.11 23.12
CA SER A 141 -2.58 -0.16 24.39
C SER A 141 -1.78 -1.02 25.37
N SER A 142 -0.77 -1.76 24.88
CA SER A 142 0.10 -2.59 25.71
C SER A 142 0.87 -1.78 26.75
N ARG A 143 1.02 -2.41 27.92
CA ARG A 143 1.79 -1.93 29.09
C ARG A 143 2.97 -2.85 29.44
N ASN A 144 3.18 -3.91 28.66
CA ASN A 144 4.22 -4.89 28.93
C ASN A 144 5.43 -4.61 28.03
N THR A 145 6.55 -4.23 28.63
CA THR A 145 7.76 -3.83 27.90
C THR A 145 8.37 -4.94 27.03
N GLN A 146 8.16 -6.22 27.37
CA GLN A 146 8.63 -7.33 26.55
C GLN A 146 7.78 -7.50 25.29
N ILE A 147 6.46 -7.34 25.43
CA ILE A 147 5.50 -7.41 24.32
C ILE A 147 5.63 -6.19 23.43
N ASP A 148 5.85 -5.02 24.01
CA ASP A 148 6.14 -3.79 23.30
C ASP A 148 7.34 -3.94 22.37
N ARG A 149 8.45 -4.47 22.88
CA ARG A 149 9.65 -4.74 22.07
C ARG A 149 9.39 -5.76 20.98
N LEU A 150 8.62 -6.81 21.28
CA LEU A 150 8.25 -7.82 20.30
C LEU A 150 7.49 -7.21 19.13
N PHE A 151 6.44 -6.42 19.43
CA PHE A 151 5.69 -5.71 18.41
C PHE A 151 6.56 -4.72 17.65
N ASP A 152 7.38 -3.90 18.33
CA ASP A 152 8.23 -2.92 17.67
C ASP A 152 9.21 -3.60 16.69
N GLU A 153 9.86 -4.70 17.10
CA GLU A 153 10.75 -5.46 16.23
C GLU A 153 10.05 -6.02 15.00
N VAL A 154 8.85 -6.58 15.16
CA VAL A 154 8.14 -7.20 14.04
C VAL A 154 7.49 -6.14 13.15
N ILE A 155 6.84 -5.12 13.72
CA ILE A 155 6.21 -4.04 12.94
C ILE A 155 7.24 -3.36 12.04
N ASP A 156 8.47 -3.13 12.53
CA ASP A 156 9.57 -2.54 11.75
C ASP A 156 9.86 -3.30 10.44
N GLU A 157 9.70 -4.63 10.44
CA GLU A 157 9.91 -5.45 9.24
C GLU A 157 8.80 -5.22 8.18
N PHE A 158 7.62 -4.76 8.59
CA PHE A 158 6.43 -4.61 7.74
C PHE A 158 6.00 -3.15 7.51
N ILE A 159 6.71 -2.16 8.08
CA ILE A 159 6.44 -0.73 7.82
C ILE A 159 6.43 -0.41 6.32
N PRO A 160 7.39 -0.88 5.50
CA PRO A 160 7.37 -0.59 4.06
C PRO A 160 6.12 -1.12 3.35
N SER A 161 5.66 -2.32 3.71
CA SER A 161 4.43 -2.92 3.15
C SER A 161 3.19 -2.12 3.58
N LEU A 162 3.14 -1.70 4.84
CA LEU A 162 2.08 -0.83 5.34
C LEU A 162 2.09 0.54 4.64
N ALA A 163 3.27 1.13 4.43
CA ALA A 163 3.45 2.39 3.72
C ALA A 163 2.86 2.33 2.31
N ALA A 164 3.24 1.31 1.55
CA ALA A 164 2.74 1.09 0.19
C ALA A 164 1.21 0.93 0.18
N LEU A 165 0.67 0.10 1.07
CA LEU A 165 -0.77 -0.14 1.18
C LEU A 165 -1.55 1.12 1.56
N LEU A 166 -1.06 1.91 2.53
CA LEU A 166 -1.72 3.13 2.96
C LEU A 166 -1.63 4.24 1.91
N SER A 167 -0.51 4.35 1.21
CA SER A 167 -0.36 5.26 0.08
C SER A 167 -1.33 4.88 -1.03
N GLU A 168 -1.44 3.59 -1.40
CA GLU A 168 -2.39 3.12 -2.40
C GLU A 168 -3.86 3.26 -1.96
N ALA A 169 -4.15 3.06 -0.67
CA ALA A 169 -5.51 3.20 -0.15
C ALA A 169 -5.96 4.66 -0.04
N SER A 170 -5.02 5.59 0.16
CA SER A 170 -5.28 7.03 0.26
C SER A 170 -5.20 7.75 -1.08
N ASN A 171 -4.35 7.28 -2.00
CA ASN A 171 -4.17 7.84 -3.33
C ASN A 171 -4.95 7.00 -4.35
N SER A 172 -5.86 7.64 -5.10
CA SER A 172 -6.73 6.95 -6.05
C SER A 172 -5.93 6.19 -7.11
N VAL A 173 -6.03 4.86 -7.13
CA VAL A 173 -5.76 4.07 -8.34
C VAL A 173 -7.08 3.95 -9.10
N GLY A 174 -7.30 4.85 -10.06
CA GLY A 174 -8.47 4.79 -10.91
C GLY A 174 -8.41 5.80 -12.06
N TYR A 175 -8.33 5.29 -13.29
CA TYR A 175 -8.40 6.07 -14.53
C TYR A 175 -9.84 6.49 -14.90
N ASP A 176 -10.81 6.23 -14.03
CA ASP A 176 -12.23 6.50 -14.29
C ASP A 176 -12.72 7.70 -13.48
N THR A 177 -13.42 8.59 -14.16
CA THR A 177 -13.82 9.96 -13.73
C THR A 177 -14.64 10.08 -12.44
N SER A 178 -14.94 8.97 -11.77
CA SER A 178 -15.50 8.92 -10.41
C SER A 178 -14.42 8.52 -9.40
N PHE A 179 -13.44 9.41 -9.23
CA PHE A 179 -12.35 9.30 -8.25
C PHE A 179 -12.90 9.22 -6.82
N ARG A 180 -12.74 8.08 -6.17
CA ARG A 180 -12.90 7.98 -4.71
C ARG A 180 -11.73 7.18 -4.13
N PRO A 181 -10.99 7.74 -3.17
CA PRO A 181 -9.99 6.97 -2.43
C PRO A 181 -10.66 5.77 -1.76
N LEU A 182 -9.88 4.72 -1.50
CA LEU A 182 -10.39 3.56 -0.77
C LEU A 182 -10.79 3.97 0.65
N LEU A 183 -9.96 4.79 1.30
CA LEU A 183 -10.23 5.29 2.63
C LEU A 183 -11.18 6.49 2.60
N SER A 184 -12.25 6.40 3.37
CA SER A 184 -13.03 7.58 3.73
C SER A 184 -12.19 8.56 4.56
N ASP A 185 -12.64 9.82 4.65
CA ASP A 185 -11.97 10.84 5.48
C ASP A 185 -11.87 10.40 6.95
N GLU A 186 -12.91 9.74 7.47
CA GLU A 186 -12.92 9.22 8.84
C GLU A 186 -11.87 8.12 9.05
N GLU A 187 -11.73 7.21 8.08
CA GLU A 187 -10.74 6.13 8.16
C GLU A 187 -9.31 6.66 8.02
N ARG A 188 -9.09 7.59 7.08
CA ARG A 188 -7.79 8.24 6.87
C ARG A 188 -7.34 9.01 8.10
N THR A 189 -8.22 9.82 8.69
CA THR A 189 -7.93 10.53 9.96
C THR A 189 -7.69 9.57 11.12
N GLY A 190 -8.42 8.45 11.17
CA GLY A 190 -8.18 7.37 12.12
C GLY A 190 -6.78 6.76 11.98
N TRP A 191 -6.31 6.53 10.76
CA TRP A 191 -4.96 6.05 10.48
C TRP A 191 -3.88 7.06 10.86
N LEU A 192 -4.03 8.32 10.47
CA LEU A 192 -3.09 9.39 10.84
C LEU A 192 -2.93 9.50 12.37
N LYS A 193 -4.03 9.42 13.13
CA LYS A 193 -3.97 9.40 14.60
C LYS A 193 -3.20 8.20 15.15
N ARG A 194 -3.40 7.00 14.57
CA ARG A 194 -2.67 5.78 14.98
C ARG A 194 -1.17 5.91 14.70
N LEU A 195 -0.81 6.34 13.49
CA LEU A 195 0.58 6.52 13.07
C LEU A 195 1.27 7.58 13.94
N PHE A 196 0.61 8.71 14.19
CA PHE A 196 1.14 9.77 15.05
C PHE A 196 1.37 9.28 16.48
N ALA A 197 0.40 8.58 17.07
CA ALA A 197 0.56 8.01 18.41
C ALA A 197 1.68 6.96 18.46
N PHE A 198 1.81 6.14 17.41
CA PHE A 198 2.86 5.13 17.31
C PHE A 198 4.24 5.78 17.19
N TRP A 199 4.36 6.79 16.33
CA TRP A 199 5.57 7.60 16.19
C TRP A 199 6.00 8.22 17.52
N LEU A 200 5.08 8.82 18.29
CA LEU A 200 5.39 9.37 19.62
C LEU A 200 5.94 8.30 20.58
N LYS A 201 5.36 7.09 20.60
CA LYS A 201 5.91 5.98 21.41
C LYS A 201 7.33 5.59 20.97
N ARG A 202 7.64 5.64 19.68
CA ARG A 202 9.00 5.35 19.16
C ARG A 202 10.00 6.44 19.54
N LEU A 203 9.59 7.70 19.53
CA LEU A 203 10.42 8.82 19.98
C LEU A 203 10.81 8.68 21.46
N GLU A 204 9.91 8.20 22.31
CA GLU A 204 10.20 7.91 23.73
C GLU A 204 11.29 6.85 23.89
N GLN A 205 11.36 5.90 22.96
CA GLN A 205 12.40 4.87 22.93
C GLN A 205 13.69 5.32 22.20
N ARG A 206 13.77 6.58 21.74
CA ARG A 206 14.87 7.13 20.94
C ARG A 206 15.11 6.39 19.62
N ARG A 207 14.07 5.76 19.07
CA ARG A 207 14.07 5.31 17.68
C ARG A 207 13.66 6.50 16.84
N GLY A 208 14.62 7.16 16.19
CA GLY A 208 14.32 8.20 15.22
C GLY A 208 13.70 7.51 14.01
N ASP A 209 12.42 7.79 13.77
CA ASP A 209 11.65 7.15 12.71
C ASP A 209 11.06 8.22 11.81
N ASP A 210 11.89 8.66 10.86
CA ASP A 210 11.49 9.60 9.82
C ASP A 210 10.53 8.89 8.81
N GLU A 211 10.55 7.55 8.71
CA GLU A 211 9.70 6.79 7.77
C GLU A 211 8.21 6.92 8.11
N LEU A 212 7.83 6.81 9.39
CA LEU A 212 6.45 7.04 9.82
C LEU A 212 5.96 8.46 9.50
N VAL A 213 6.85 9.45 9.54
CA VAL A 213 6.52 10.83 9.21
C VAL A 213 6.24 10.96 7.72
N GLU A 214 7.07 10.37 6.86
CA GLU A 214 6.83 10.36 5.42
C GLU A 214 5.52 9.64 5.08
N ILE A 215 5.22 8.49 5.70
CA ILE A 215 3.93 7.79 5.50
C ILE A 215 2.75 8.70 5.87
N MET A 216 2.84 9.42 6.99
CA MET A 216 1.77 10.35 7.40
C MET A 216 1.59 11.47 6.38
N TYR A 217 2.66 11.99 5.77
CA TYR A 217 2.56 13.02 4.74
C TYR A 217 2.04 12.49 3.41
N ASP A 218 2.50 11.31 2.98
CA ASP A 218 2.05 10.66 1.75
C ASP A 218 0.56 10.33 1.78
N MET A 219 0.02 10.04 2.97
CA MET A 219 -1.40 9.80 3.18
C MET A 219 -2.22 11.08 3.34
N ALA A 220 -1.65 12.15 3.90
CA ALA A 220 -2.42 13.29 4.37
C ALA A 220 -2.95 14.14 3.21
N TRP A 221 -4.23 14.46 3.27
CA TRP A 221 -4.87 15.39 2.35
C TRP A 221 -4.90 16.80 2.95
N ASN A 222 -5.23 17.80 2.14
CA ASN A 222 -5.40 19.20 2.59
C ASN A 222 -6.33 19.32 3.82
N SER A 223 -7.37 18.49 3.88
CA SER A 223 -8.33 18.46 5.00
C SER A 223 -7.72 17.99 6.31
N ASP A 224 -6.62 17.24 6.26
CA ASP A 224 -6.02 16.59 7.42
C ASP A 224 -4.89 17.43 8.04
N ALA A 225 -4.46 18.51 7.37
CA ALA A 225 -3.39 19.39 7.83
C ALA A 225 -3.70 20.00 9.22
N ASP A 226 -4.93 20.45 9.43
CA ASP A 226 -5.36 21.01 10.72
C ASP A 226 -5.38 19.95 11.83
N LEU A 227 -5.75 18.70 11.50
CA LEU A 227 -5.69 17.59 12.45
C LEU A 227 -4.24 17.30 12.86
N LEU A 228 -3.32 17.18 11.90
CA LEU A 228 -1.91 16.90 12.19
C LEU A 228 -1.27 18.04 13.00
N ARG A 229 -1.62 19.30 12.68
CA ARG A 229 -1.18 20.47 13.46
C ARG A 229 -1.70 20.40 14.89
N GLN A 230 -3.00 20.13 15.06
CA GLN A 230 -3.62 20.02 16.39
C GLN A 230 -2.92 18.93 17.23
N LEU A 231 -2.70 17.73 16.68
CA LEU A 231 -2.06 16.63 17.39
C LEU A 231 -0.64 17.00 17.86
N ALA A 232 0.13 17.67 17.00
CA ALA A 232 1.48 18.09 17.32
C ALA A 232 1.53 19.25 18.33
N GLU A 233 0.62 20.22 18.23
CA GLU A 233 0.51 21.33 19.18
C GLU A 233 0.04 20.87 20.57
N GLU A 234 -0.91 19.93 20.64
CA GLU A 234 -1.35 19.29 21.88
C GLU A 234 -0.17 18.60 22.58
N GLU A 235 0.63 17.85 21.82
CA GLU A 235 1.81 17.17 22.35
C GLU A 235 2.89 18.15 22.81
N LEU A 236 3.17 19.21 22.05
CA LEU A 236 4.11 20.26 22.48
C LEU A 236 3.65 20.98 23.74
N SER A 237 2.34 21.21 23.87
CA SER A 237 1.76 21.83 25.06
C SER A 237 1.89 20.91 26.27
N ARG A 238 1.59 19.61 26.11
CA ARG A 238 1.82 18.59 27.13
C ARG A 238 3.28 18.57 27.59
N LEU A 239 4.20 18.59 26.63
CA LEU A 239 5.63 18.64 26.93
C LEU A 239 6.03 19.93 27.63
N LYS A 240 5.35 21.06 27.48
CA LYS A 240 5.63 22.31 28.23
C LYS A 240 5.10 22.21 29.67
N ASP A 241 3.93 21.62 29.86
CA ASP A 241 3.22 21.52 31.14
C ASP A 241 3.84 20.52 32.13
N GLU A 242 4.66 19.58 31.66
CA GLU A 242 5.44 18.64 32.51
C GLU A 242 6.49 19.32 33.43
N GLY A 243 6.50 20.66 33.48
CA GLY A 243 7.25 21.46 34.44
C GLY A 243 8.72 21.66 34.07
N PRO A 244 9.37 22.74 34.55
CA PRO A 244 10.79 22.94 34.30
C PRO A 244 11.59 21.89 35.08
N SER A 245 12.30 21.02 34.35
CA SER A 245 13.33 20.18 34.96
C SER A 245 14.52 21.06 35.34
N ASN A 246 14.99 20.96 36.58
CA ASN A 246 16.23 21.62 37.03
C ASN A 246 17.49 21.07 36.33
N ILE A 247 17.34 20.05 35.49
CA ILE A 247 18.39 19.42 34.69
C ILE A 247 17.99 19.56 33.21
N VAL A 248 18.96 19.91 32.36
CA VAL A 248 18.77 19.92 30.89
C VAL A 248 18.34 18.52 30.45
N ASP A 249 17.05 18.38 30.13
CA ASP A 249 16.49 17.12 29.63
C ASP A 249 16.68 17.06 28.10
N PHE A 250 17.82 16.48 27.70
CA PHE A 250 18.14 16.28 26.28
C PHE A 250 17.12 15.40 25.56
N SER A 251 16.42 14.50 26.25
CA SER A 251 15.39 13.67 25.64
C SER A 251 14.15 14.49 25.32
N ARG A 252 13.71 15.35 26.25
CA ARG A 252 12.63 16.31 26.00
C ARG A 252 12.98 17.30 24.91
N GLN A 253 14.19 17.88 24.93
CA GLN A 253 14.64 18.80 23.87
C GLN A 253 14.69 18.13 22.50
N TYR A 254 15.16 16.89 22.42
CA TYR A 254 15.17 16.12 21.17
C TYR A 254 13.75 15.87 20.65
N ARG A 255 12.84 15.42 21.52
CA ARG A 255 11.42 15.19 21.18
C ARG A 255 10.74 16.48 20.71
N THR A 256 10.91 17.59 21.43
CA THR A 256 10.39 18.90 21.05
C THR A 256 10.86 19.30 19.66
N ARG A 257 12.16 19.18 19.37
CA ARG A 257 12.71 19.52 18.03
C ARG A 257 12.12 18.66 16.92
N LEU A 258 11.90 17.36 17.16
CA LEU A 258 11.31 16.48 16.15
C LEU A 258 9.84 16.81 15.89
N ILE A 259 9.07 17.14 16.92
CA ILE A 259 7.68 17.55 16.75
C ILE A 259 7.59 18.92 16.07
N GLU A 260 8.49 19.85 16.40
CA GLU A 260 8.60 21.13 15.68
C GLU A 260 8.98 20.91 14.20
N ARG A 261 9.93 20.02 13.90
CA ARG A 261 10.28 19.63 12.53
C ARG A 261 9.07 19.02 11.81
N PHE A 262 8.29 18.17 12.49
CA PHE A 262 7.06 17.61 11.96
C PHE A 262 6.05 18.73 11.61
N LEU A 263 5.79 19.65 12.52
CA LEU A 263 4.90 20.79 12.27
C LEU A 263 5.31 21.63 11.05
N HIS A 264 6.61 21.85 10.86
CA HIS A 264 7.13 22.57 9.69
C HIS A 264 7.05 21.77 8.40
N GLY A 265 6.98 20.44 8.48
CA GLY A 265 6.92 19.54 7.33
C GLY A 265 5.52 19.18 6.87
N ILE A 266 4.47 19.57 7.62
CA ILE A 266 3.08 19.31 7.22
C ILE A 266 2.87 19.87 5.82
N PRO A 267 2.54 19.01 4.82
CA PRO A 267 2.31 19.48 3.47
C PRO A 267 1.17 20.50 3.51
N PHE A 268 1.25 21.53 2.65
CA PHE A 268 0.21 22.58 2.52
C PHE A 268 0.26 23.74 3.54
N SER A 269 1.41 23.99 4.17
CA SER A 269 1.68 25.25 4.90
C SER A 269 1.84 26.46 3.98
#